data_AF-A0A8T8SC00-F1
#
_entry.id   AF-A0A8T8SC00-F1
#
_cell.length_a   1.000
_cell.length_b   1.000
_cell.length_c   1.000
_cell.angle_alpha   90.00
_cell.angle_beta   90.00
_cell.angle_gamma   90.00
#
_symmetry.space_group_name_H-M   'P 1'
#
loop_
_entity.id
_entity.type
_entity.pdbx_description
1 polymer ?
#
loop_
_entity_poly.entity_id
_entity_poly.type
_entity_poly.pdbx_seq_one_letter_code
_entity_poly.pdbx_strand_id
1 'polypeptide(L)'
;MPWALDASATRLLRRSAKLTALPTLEKRRPVRLPDLQAMREHADLSTPGHRAIWAAALFAFFAMCRPGEISIRTLTADTSERARWSNFSFVASRGARNIASVVLKLPSEKVHGSAGFDRIVAQQRKMPELCPVAAFHQHQASNAPRPNEDATKTGAFSYLTATGQRRELTDSHFTKTVNAWLHAAGRERVTGHCFRIGGATFFFSAEKPLDDIRIRGGWESDAYLVYIRDSYVRHAELFGDVDATHLFYG
;
A
#
# COMPACT_ATOMS: atom_id res chain seq x y z
N MET A 1 -27.17 27.79 32.16
CA MET A 1 -27.75 27.46 30.84
C MET A 1 -28.17 25.99 30.86
N PRO A 2 -29.47 25.66 30.92
CA PRO A 2 -29.96 24.29 31.13
C PRO A 2 -29.85 23.37 29.89
N TRP A 3 -29.07 23.78 28.88
CA TRP A 3 -28.88 23.08 27.60
C TRP A 3 -27.42 22.72 27.33
N ALA A 4 -26.56 22.68 28.36
CA ALA A 4 -25.20 22.19 28.19
C ALA A 4 -25.23 20.71 27.80
N LEU A 5 -24.98 20.42 26.52
CA LEU A 5 -24.84 19.07 26.01
C LEU A 5 -23.80 18.33 26.86
N ASP A 6 -24.15 17.14 27.34
CA ASP A 6 -23.20 16.34 28.09
C ASP A 6 -22.00 15.93 27.20
N ALA A 7 -20.93 15.44 27.83
CA ALA A 7 -19.70 15.09 27.12
C ALA A 7 -19.89 13.96 26.08
N SER A 8 -20.88 13.09 26.25
CA SER A 8 -21.22 12.02 25.30
C SER A 8 -21.98 12.57 24.09
N ALA A 9 -22.98 13.42 24.31
CA ALA A 9 -23.74 14.10 23.27
C ALA A 9 -22.86 15.04 22.44
N THR A 10 -21.96 15.76 23.10
CA THR A 10 -20.94 16.60 22.44
C THR A 10 -19.98 15.78 21.58
N ARG A 11 -19.57 14.58 22.04
CA ARG A 11 -18.72 13.66 21.25
C ARG A 11 -19.47 13.08 20.06
N LEU A 12 -20.74 12.71 20.24
CA LEU A 12 -21.62 12.23 19.18
C LEU A 12 -21.84 13.29 18.10
N LEU A 13 -22.14 14.54 18.50
CA LEU A 13 -22.28 15.66 17.58
C LEU A 13 -20.99 15.99 16.84
N ARG A 14 -19.84 16.01 17.53
CA ARG A 14 -18.53 16.18 16.87
C ARG A 14 -18.20 15.05 15.91
N ARG A 15 -18.60 13.82 16.21
CA ARG A 15 -18.43 12.66 15.32
C ARG A 15 -19.37 12.75 14.12
N SER A 16 -20.63 13.13 14.33
CA SER A 16 -21.63 13.37 13.29
C SER A 16 -21.20 14.51 12.35
N ALA A 17 -20.76 15.64 12.89
CA ALA A 17 -20.22 16.76 12.11
C ALA A 17 -18.96 16.39 11.30
N LYS A 18 -18.12 15.48 11.83
CA LYS A 18 -16.99 14.91 11.07
C LYS A 18 -17.41 13.94 9.98
N LEU A 19 -18.60 13.34 10.07
CA LEU A 19 -19.16 12.45 9.05
C LEU A 19 -19.88 13.23 7.96
N THR A 20 -20.44 14.41 8.28
CA THR A 20 -21.14 15.28 7.31
C THR A 20 -20.23 16.29 6.61
N ALA A 21 -19.07 16.61 7.19
CA ALA A 21 -18.05 17.43 6.52
C ALA A 21 -17.21 16.61 5.53
N LEU A 22 -16.72 17.25 4.48
CA LEU A 22 -15.71 16.65 3.62
C LEU A 22 -14.52 16.20 4.49
N PRO A 23 -14.09 14.94 4.38
CA PRO A 23 -12.95 14.45 5.15
C PRO A 23 -11.72 15.30 4.87
N THR A 24 -11.00 15.67 5.91
CA THR A 24 -9.74 16.43 5.78
C THR A 24 -8.79 15.70 4.84
N LEU A 25 -8.35 16.37 3.78
CA LEU A 25 -7.37 15.82 2.85
C LEU A 25 -6.17 15.25 3.62
N GLU A 26 -5.84 14.01 3.29
CA GLU A 26 -4.61 13.39 3.77
C GLU A 26 -3.43 14.23 3.25
N LYS A 27 -2.71 14.88 4.19
CA LYS A 27 -1.59 15.78 3.87
C LYS A 27 -0.42 15.03 3.27
N ARG A 28 -0.32 13.71 3.51
CA ARG A 28 0.75 12.88 2.96
C ARG A 28 0.62 12.78 1.45
N ARG A 29 1.71 13.05 0.73
CA ARG A 29 1.73 12.87 -0.72
C ARG A 29 1.64 11.38 -1.10
N PRO A 30 1.05 11.04 -2.26
CA PRO A 30 1.16 9.71 -2.83
C PRO A 30 2.60 9.43 -3.27
N VAL A 31 3.05 8.18 -3.15
CA VAL A 31 4.14 7.67 -4.00
C VAL A 31 3.66 7.73 -5.45
N ARG A 32 4.49 8.19 -6.38
CA ARG A 32 4.18 8.31 -7.81
C ARG A 32 5.09 7.42 -8.64
N LEU A 33 4.75 7.14 -9.90
CA LEU A 33 5.63 6.37 -10.80
C LEU A 33 7.05 6.94 -10.90
N PRO A 34 7.26 8.28 -11.00
CA PRO A 34 8.62 8.82 -11.02
C PRO A 34 9.40 8.58 -9.73
N ASP A 35 8.72 8.42 -8.59
CA ASP A 35 9.38 8.05 -7.33
C ASP A 35 9.85 6.59 -7.38
N LEU A 36 9.04 5.69 -7.93
CA LEU A 36 9.42 4.29 -8.12
C LEU A 36 10.58 4.15 -9.13
N GLN A 37 10.57 4.93 -10.20
CA GLN A 37 11.68 4.99 -11.17
C GLN A 37 12.98 5.45 -10.50
N ALA A 38 12.93 6.53 -9.73
CA ALA A 38 14.09 6.99 -8.97
C ALA A 38 14.58 5.96 -7.94
N MET A 39 13.66 5.30 -7.21
CA MET A 39 14.04 4.20 -6.32
C MET A 39 14.76 3.08 -7.08
N ARG A 40 14.27 2.71 -8.28
CA ARG A 40 14.84 1.66 -9.13
C ARG A 40 16.25 2.01 -9.63
N GLU A 41 16.51 3.27 -9.94
CA GLU A 41 17.81 3.78 -10.41
C GLU A 41 18.87 3.77 -9.32
N HIS A 42 18.49 4.02 -8.06
CA HIS A 42 19.41 4.02 -6.91
C HIS A 42 19.47 2.70 -6.13
N ALA A 43 18.58 1.75 -6.42
CA ALA A 43 18.61 0.43 -5.83
C ALA A 43 19.70 -0.45 -6.45
N ASP A 44 20.73 -0.77 -5.67
CA ASP A 44 21.72 -1.80 -6.04
C ASP A 44 21.12 -3.22 -5.97
N LEU A 45 20.49 -3.64 -7.07
CA LEU A 45 19.89 -4.97 -7.22
C LEU A 45 20.92 -6.11 -7.38
N SER A 46 22.22 -5.85 -7.22
CA SER A 46 23.20 -6.94 -7.02
C SER A 46 23.10 -7.52 -5.60
N THR A 47 22.61 -6.73 -4.64
CA THR A 47 22.51 -7.15 -3.23
C THR A 47 21.15 -7.80 -2.92
N PRO A 48 21.12 -8.92 -2.17
CA PRO A 48 19.86 -9.58 -1.82
C PRO A 48 18.93 -8.70 -0.97
N GLY A 49 19.49 -7.84 -0.11
CA GLY A 49 18.73 -6.90 0.71
C GLY A 49 17.99 -5.84 -0.10
N HIS A 50 18.64 -5.20 -1.07
CA HIS A 50 17.97 -4.24 -1.93
C HIS A 50 16.95 -4.90 -2.84
N ARG A 51 17.19 -6.12 -3.34
CA ARG A 51 16.17 -6.89 -4.08
C ARG A 51 14.90 -7.08 -3.26
N ALA A 52 15.04 -7.47 -1.99
CA ALA A 52 13.89 -7.66 -1.10
C ALA A 52 13.15 -6.34 -0.84
N ILE A 53 13.86 -5.25 -0.57
CA ILE A 53 13.26 -3.92 -0.31
C ILE A 53 12.58 -3.38 -1.58
N TRP A 54 13.18 -3.57 -2.75
CA TRP A 54 12.60 -3.17 -4.03
C TRP A 54 11.32 -3.95 -4.34
N ALA A 55 11.36 -5.28 -4.17
CA ALA A 55 10.18 -6.12 -4.32
C ALA A 55 9.08 -5.72 -3.33
N ALA A 56 9.43 -5.45 -2.07
CA ALA A 56 8.50 -4.98 -1.04
C ALA A 56 7.88 -3.62 -1.39
N ALA A 57 8.66 -2.68 -1.93
CA ALA A 57 8.19 -1.36 -2.32
C ALA A 57 7.16 -1.43 -3.47
N LEU A 58 7.46 -2.21 -4.51
CA LEU A 58 6.52 -2.44 -5.61
C LEU A 58 5.28 -3.21 -5.13
N PHE A 59 5.47 -4.20 -4.25
CA PHE A 59 4.35 -4.94 -3.70
C PHE A 59 3.42 -4.03 -2.88
N ALA A 60 3.98 -3.19 -2.00
CA ALA A 60 3.22 -2.24 -1.20
C ALA A 60 2.46 -1.21 -2.05
N PHE A 61 3.08 -0.73 -3.12
CA PHE A 61 2.43 0.16 -4.06
C PHE A 61 1.26 -0.51 -4.80
N PHE A 62 1.51 -1.61 -5.52
CA PHE A 62 0.51 -2.23 -6.40
C PHE A 62 -0.56 -3.05 -5.67
N ALA A 63 -0.25 -3.58 -4.48
CA ALA A 63 -1.25 -4.25 -3.64
C ALA A 63 -1.96 -3.29 -2.69
N MET A 64 -1.58 -2.01 -2.66
CA MET A 64 -2.08 -1.00 -1.70
C MET A 64 -1.94 -1.47 -0.24
N CYS A 65 -0.88 -2.21 0.05
CA CYS A 65 -0.60 -2.72 1.39
C CYS A 65 0.16 -1.66 2.20
N ARG A 66 0.01 -1.70 3.52
CA ARG A 66 0.89 -0.93 4.41
C ARG A 66 2.22 -1.71 4.52
N PRO A 67 3.39 -1.06 4.54
CA PRO A 67 4.65 -1.78 4.72
C PRO A 67 4.68 -2.65 5.98
N GLY A 68 4.10 -2.21 7.09
CA GLY A 68 3.97 -3.04 8.30
C GLY A 68 3.10 -4.29 8.16
N GLU A 69 2.37 -4.48 7.05
CA GLU A 69 1.69 -5.75 6.71
C GLU A 69 2.67 -6.76 6.08
N ILE A 70 3.83 -6.31 5.59
CA ILE A 70 4.83 -7.09 4.86
C ILE A 70 6.24 -7.04 5.47
N SER A 71 6.39 -6.31 6.59
CA SER A 71 7.61 -6.22 7.41
C SER A 71 7.27 -6.39 8.89
N ILE A 72 8.30 -6.49 9.73
CA ILE A 72 8.15 -6.57 11.18
C ILE A 72 8.54 -5.25 11.87
N ARG A 73 7.88 -4.96 12.99
CA ARG A 73 8.14 -3.72 13.75
C ARG A 73 9.55 -3.69 14.34
N THR A 74 9.96 -4.77 15.00
CA THR A 74 11.30 -4.97 15.57
C THR A 74 11.70 -6.43 15.44
N LEU A 75 13.00 -6.72 15.48
CA LEU A 75 13.53 -8.10 15.44
C LEU A 75 13.10 -8.95 16.66
N THR A 76 12.62 -8.30 17.72
CA THR A 76 12.15 -8.91 18.97
C THR A 76 10.63 -8.94 19.11
N ALA A 77 9.90 -8.42 18.11
CA ALA A 77 8.44 -8.37 18.17
C ALA A 77 7.86 -9.79 18.15
N ASP A 78 6.65 -9.95 18.70
CA ASP A 78 5.86 -11.11 18.35
C ASP A 78 5.61 -11.09 16.84
N THR A 79 5.92 -12.21 16.20
CA THR A 79 5.85 -12.39 14.76
C THR A 79 4.87 -13.48 14.36
N SER A 80 4.02 -13.92 15.29
CA SER A 80 2.95 -14.88 15.07
C SER A 80 2.05 -14.49 13.90
N GLU A 81 1.67 -13.22 13.82
CA GLU A 81 0.73 -12.68 12.84
C GLU A 81 1.38 -12.10 11.56
N ARG A 82 2.70 -12.15 11.43
CA ARG A 82 3.38 -11.56 10.26
C ARG A 82 3.15 -12.37 8.98
N ALA A 83 3.18 -11.70 7.85
CA ALA A 83 3.28 -12.33 6.53
C ALA A 83 4.60 -13.13 6.40
N ARG A 84 4.49 -14.41 6.03
CA ARG A 84 5.60 -15.35 5.88
C ARG A 84 5.82 -15.73 4.42
N TRP A 85 6.98 -16.32 4.16
CA TRP A 85 7.33 -16.83 2.83
C TRP A 85 6.31 -17.84 2.31
N SER A 86 5.86 -18.75 3.18
CA SER A 86 4.83 -19.75 2.85
C SER A 86 3.45 -19.15 2.54
N ASN A 87 3.22 -17.86 2.81
CA ASN A 87 1.96 -17.19 2.49
C ASN A 87 1.91 -16.66 1.05
N PHE A 88 3.01 -16.71 0.30
CA PHE A 88 2.99 -16.39 -1.12
C PHE A 88 2.42 -17.53 -1.95
N SER A 89 1.67 -17.17 -2.99
CA SER A 89 1.29 -18.07 -4.07
C SER A 89 1.41 -17.35 -5.42
N PHE A 90 2.03 -18.02 -6.38
CA PHE A 90 2.10 -17.55 -7.75
C PHE A 90 0.92 -18.10 -8.55
N VAL A 91 0.26 -17.22 -9.29
CA VAL A 91 -0.85 -17.57 -10.16
C VAL A 91 -0.39 -17.34 -11.60
N ALA A 92 -0.29 -18.44 -12.36
CA ALA A 92 0.08 -18.40 -13.76
C ALA A 92 -0.92 -17.57 -14.59
N SER A 93 -0.45 -17.01 -15.71
CA SER A 93 -1.29 -16.22 -16.61
C SER A 93 -2.48 -17.02 -17.11
N ARG A 94 -3.69 -16.49 -16.89
CA ARG A 94 -4.97 -17.10 -17.27
C ARG A 94 -5.99 -16.04 -17.68
N GLY A 95 -7.10 -16.48 -18.28
CA GLY A 95 -8.22 -15.62 -18.69
C GLY A 95 -7.93 -14.75 -19.91
N ALA A 96 -8.92 -13.95 -20.33
CA ALA A 96 -8.88 -13.17 -21.57
C ALA A 96 -7.68 -12.20 -21.66
N ARG A 97 -7.21 -11.67 -20.52
CA ARG A 97 -6.07 -10.74 -20.49
C ARG A 97 -4.72 -11.44 -20.38
N ASN A 98 -4.70 -12.73 -20.07
CA ASN A 98 -3.51 -13.58 -19.90
C ASN A 98 -2.44 -12.90 -19.02
N ILE A 99 -2.81 -12.54 -17.78
CA ILE A 99 -1.98 -11.81 -16.82
C ILE A 99 -1.63 -12.72 -15.64
N ALA A 100 -0.35 -12.87 -15.32
CA ALA A 100 0.10 -13.53 -14.11
C ALA A 100 -0.04 -12.62 -12.88
N SER A 101 -0.14 -13.23 -11.70
CA SER A 101 -0.20 -12.50 -10.44
C SER A 101 0.52 -13.23 -9.30
N VAL A 102 0.79 -12.48 -8.24
CA VAL A 102 1.29 -13.01 -6.96
C VAL A 102 0.29 -12.60 -5.89
N VAL A 103 -0.08 -13.56 -5.05
CA VAL A 103 -0.95 -13.35 -3.90
C VAL A 103 -0.14 -13.57 -2.63
N LEU A 104 -0.25 -12.64 -1.70
CA LEU A 104 0.26 -12.77 -0.33
C LEU A 104 -0.93 -12.83 0.62
N LYS A 105 -1.11 -13.98 1.26
CA LYS A 105 -2.18 -14.17 2.25
C LYS A 105 -1.74 -13.55 3.58
N LEU A 106 -2.36 -12.46 4.00
CA LEU A 106 -2.07 -11.87 5.30
C LEU A 106 -2.76 -12.68 6.41
N PRO A 107 -2.05 -13.19 7.43
CA PRO A 107 -2.66 -13.96 8.52
C PRO A 107 -3.61 -13.15 9.39
N SER A 108 -3.35 -11.85 9.52
CA SER A 108 -4.25 -10.90 10.16
C SER A 108 -4.28 -9.57 9.40
N GLU A 109 -5.41 -8.89 9.42
CA GLU A 109 -5.54 -7.51 8.90
C GLU A 109 -6.42 -6.69 9.84
N LYS A 110 -6.10 -5.40 9.99
CA LYS A 110 -6.73 -4.50 10.98
C LYS A 110 -8.27 -4.52 10.95
N VAL A 111 -8.85 -4.69 9.77
CA VAL A 111 -10.28 -4.62 9.53
C VAL A 111 -10.90 -6.02 9.60
N HIS A 112 -10.22 -7.02 9.01
CA HIS A 112 -10.76 -8.38 8.88
C HIS A 112 -10.34 -9.33 10.01
N GLY A 113 -9.51 -8.88 10.96
CA GLY A 113 -9.02 -9.69 12.07
C GLY A 113 -8.27 -10.93 11.58
N SER A 114 -8.56 -12.08 12.20
CA SER A 114 -7.97 -13.39 11.86
C SER A 114 -8.51 -14.02 10.57
N ALA A 115 -9.54 -13.44 9.95
CA ALA A 115 -9.94 -13.84 8.60
C ALA A 115 -8.86 -13.48 7.57
N GLY A 116 -7.94 -12.57 7.93
CA GLY A 116 -6.85 -12.14 7.07
C GLY A 116 -7.31 -11.29 5.90
N PHE A 117 -6.39 -10.97 5.01
CA PHE A 117 -6.72 -10.26 3.77
C PHE A 117 -5.68 -10.56 2.68
N ASP A 118 -6.12 -11.07 1.53
CA ASP A 118 -5.24 -11.40 0.42
C ASP A 118 -4.77 -10.12 -0.29
N ARG A 119 -3.47 -9.88 -0.28
CA ARG A 119 -2.83 -8.80 -1.05
C ARG A 119 -2.39 -9.34 -2.39
N ILE A 120 -2.87 -8.74 -3.48
CA ILE A 120 -2.65 -9.23 -4.84
C ILE A 120 -1.89 -8.19 -5.65
N VAL A 121 -0.81 -8.61 -6.31
CA VAL A 121 -0.14 -7.83 -7.36
C VAL A 121 -0.26 -8.53 -8.70
N ALA A 122 -0.51 -7.74 -9.76
CA ALA A 122 -0.64 -8.23 -11.12
C ALA A 122 0.58 -7.82 -11.96
N GLN A 123 0.94 -8.65 -12.94
CA GLN A 123 2.03 -8.40 -13.87
C GLN A 123 1.80 -7.08 -14.65
N GLN A 124 2.81 -6.20 -14.67
CA GLN A 124 2.78 -4.92 -15.37
C GLN A 124 3.60 -4.98 -16.67
N ARG A 125 3.06 -5.62 -17.71
CA ARG A 125 3.76 -5.84 -19.00
C ARG A 125 4.16 -4.55 -19.74
N LYS A 126 3.40 -3.46 -19.53
CA LYS A 126 3.69 -2.14 -20.12
C LYS A 126 4.75 -1.34 -19.35
N MET A 127 5.14 -1.79 -18.16
CA MET A 127 6.13 -1.16 -17.29
C MET A 127 7.03 -2.24 -16.67
N PRO A 128 7.82 -2.97 -17.48
CA PRO A 128 8.55 -4.16 -17.02
C PRO A 128 9.50 -3.87 -15.86
N GLU A 129 10.18 -2.72 -15.86
CA GLU A 129 11.09 -2.30 -14.77
C GLU A 129 10.38 -2.04 -13.43
N LEU A 130 9.08 -1.77 -13.45
CA LEU A 130 8.25 -1.53 -12.27
C LEU A 130 7.28 -2.69 -12.02
N CYS A 131 7.52 -3.85 -12.65
CA CYS A 131 6.61 -4.98 -12.54
C CYS A 131 6.78 -5.68 -11.17
N PRO A 132 5.74 -5.69 -10.29
CA PRO A 132 5.83 -6.30 -8.97
C PRO A 132 6.01 -7.82 -9.04
N VAL A 133 5.46 -8.47 -10.08
CA VAL A 133 5.64 -9.91 -10.30
C VAL A 133 7.09 -10.23 -10.71
N ALA A 134 7.70 -9.40 -11.56
CA ALA A 134 9.10 -9.59 -11.96
C ALA A 134 10.03 -9.38 -10.76
N ALA A 135 9.81 -8.31 -9.99
CA ALA A 135 10.58 -8.03 -8.77
C ALA A 135 10.41 -9.13 -7.71
N PHE A 136 9.20 -9.69 -7.56
CA PHE A 136 8.96 -10.85 -6.70
C PHE A 136 9.80 -12.06 -7.13
N HIS A 137 9.87 -12.39 -8.42
CA HIS A 137 10.70 -13.51 -8.89
C HIS A 137 12.20 -13.25 -8.68
N GLN A 138 12.67 -12.02 -8.86
CA GLN A 138 14.07 -11.66 -8.54
C GLN A 138 14.37 -11.81 -7.04
N HIS A 139 13.42 -11.43 -6.18
CA HIS A 139 13.50 -11.67 -4.75
C HIS A 139 13.52 -13.16 -4.42
N GLN A 140 12.63 -13.96 -5.01
CA GLN A 140 12.62 -15.42 -4.83
C GLN A 140 13.96 -16.05 -5.23
N ALA A 141 14.49 -15.70 -6.39
CA ALA A 141 15.75 -16.25 -6.88
C ALA A 141 16.94 -15.90 -5.96
N SER A 142 16.90 -14.76 -5.29
CA SER A 142 17.99 -14.29 -4.42
C SER A 142 17.85 -14.69 -2.95
N ASN A 143 16.61 -14.83 -2.47
CA ASN A 143 16.31 -14.84 -1.04
C ASN A 143 15.44 -16.03 -0.61
N ALA A 144 15.17 -17.01 -1.49
CA ALA A 144 14.44 -18.22 -1.09
C ALA A 144 15.00 -18.83 0.20
N PRO A 145 14.12 -19.34 1.10
CA PRO A 145 14.54 -20.14 2.23
C PRO A 145 15.43 -21.29 1.76
N ARG A 146 16.59 -21.43 2.39
CA ARG A 146 17.50 -22.56 2.14
C ARG A 146 16.88 -23.86 2.65
N PRO A 147 17.37 -25.04 2.24
CA PRO A 147 16.83 -26.33 2.73
C PRO A 147 16.79 -26.49 4.25
N ASN A 148 17.68 -25.80 4.97
CA ASN A 148 17.74 -25.78 6.44
C ASN A 148 16.93 -24.64 7.10
N GLU A 149 16.21 -23.82 6.32
CA GLU A 149 15.39 -22.72 6.81
C GLU A 149 13.89 -23.06 6.64
N ASP A 150 13.11 -22.83 7.69
CA ASP A 150 11.66 -23.09 7.68
C ASP A 150 10.91 -21.92 7.03
N ALA A 151 10.35 -22.14 5.84
CA ALA A 151 9.57 -21.15 5.10
C ALA A 151 8.32 -20.67 5.86
N THR A 152 7.79 -21.47 6.79
CA THR A 152 6.65 -21.08 7.63
C THR A 152 7.06 -20.15 8.78
N LYS A 153 8.35 -20.06 9.09
CA LYS A 153 8.93 -19.18 10.11
C LYS A 153 9.76 -18.05 9.52
N THR A 154 9.81 -17.94 8.20
CA THR A 154 10.60 -16.94 7.48
C THR A 154 9.68 -15.84 6.99
N GLY A 155 9.94 -14.56 7.29
CA GLY A 155 9.10 -13.46 6.80
C GLY A 155 9.09 -13.34 5.27
N ALA A 156 7.98 -12.83 4.75
CA ALA A 156 7.70 -12.73 3.31
C ALA A 156 8.83 -12.03 2.53
N PHE A 157 9.30 -10.89 3.02
CA PHE A 157 10.38 -10.13 2.39
C PHE A 157 11.71 -10.22 3.16
N SER A 158 11.92 -11.31 3.91
CA SER A 158 13.23 -11.58 4.53
C SER A 158 14.32 -11.75 3.47
N TYR A 159 15.56 -11.42 3.82
CA TYR A 159 16.68 -11.40 2.87
C TYR A 159 17.97 -11.94 3.48
N LEU A 160 18.92 -12.26 2.62
CA LEU A 160 20.27 -12.64 3.02
C LEU A 160 21.17 -11.41 3.16
N THR A 161 21.91 -11.31 4.26
CA THR A 161 22.97 -10.31 4.43
C THR A 161 24.17 -10.65 3.55
N ALA A 162 25.12 -9.72 3.43
CA ALA A 162 26.41 -9.97 2.77
C ALA A 162 27.19 -11.14 3.41
N THR A 163 26.99 -11.39 4.71
CA THR A 163 27.55 -12.54 5.44
C THR A 163 26.76 -13.83 5.26
N GLY A 164 25.71 -13.83 4.43
CA GLY A 164 24.86 -14.98 4.16
C GLY A 164 23.91 -15.34 5.30
N GLN A 165 23.70 -14.46 6.28
CA GLN A 165 22.74 -14.67 7.36
C GLN A 165 21.33 -14.19 6.96
N ARG A 166 20.30 -14.93 7.37
CA ARG A 166 18.91 -14.53 7.17
C ARG A 166 18.56 -13.35 8.08
N ARG A 167 17.92 -12.33 7.52
CA ARG A 167 17.32 -11.23 8.26
C ARG A 167 15.89 -10.97 7.84
N GLU A 168 15.07 -10.66 8.83
CA GLU A 168 13.73 -10.16 8.62
C GLU A 168 13.77 -8.71 8.13
N LEU A 169 12.84 -8.36 7.24
CA LEU A 169 12.66 -6.98 6.82
C LEU A 169 11.93 -6.21 7.92
N THR A 170 12.54 -5.14 8.44
CA THR A 170 11.89 -4.26 9.41
C THR A 170 11.32 -3.01 8.77
N ASP A 171 10.24 -2.46 9.34
CA ASP A 171 9.63 -1.19 8.90
C ASP A 171 10.65 -0.06 8.83
N SER A 172 11.54 0.00 9.83
CA SER A 172 12.59 1.01 9.95
C SER A 172 13.63 0.87 8.86
N HIS A 173 14.08 -0.36 8.57
CA HIS A 173 15.06 -0.61 7.52
C HIS A 173 14.47 -0.33 6.13
N PHE A 174 13.26 -0.82 5.87
CA PHE A 174 12.51 -0.51 4.64
C PHE A 174 12.40 1.00 4.41
N THR A 175 11.87 1.72 5.41
CA THR A 175 11.63 3.16 5.29
C THR A 175 12.93 3.95 5.15
N LYS A 176 13.99 3.56 5.88
CA LYS A 176 15.29 4.22 5.79
C LYS A 176 15.90 4.06 4.40
N THR A 177 15.90 2.83 3.88
CA THR A 177 16.52 2.52 2.58
C THR A 177 15.78 3.19 1.42
N VAL A 178 14.45 3.08 1.38
CA VAL A 178 13.64 3.74 0.34
C VAL A 178 13.83 5.25 0.33
N ASN A 179 13.87 5.87 1.50
CA ASN A 179 14.08 7.32 1.59
C ASN A 179 15.52 7.74 1.26
N ALA A 180 16.51 6.87 1.47
CA ALA A 180 17.86 7.12 0.99
C ALA A 180 17.92 7.15 -0.54
N TRP A 181 17.24 6.22 -1.22
CA TRP A 181 17.14 6.22 -2.68
C TRP A 181 16.41 7.46 -3.22
N LEU A 182 15.30 7.85 -2.60
CA LEU A 182 14.58 9.07 -2.98
C LEU A 182 15.42 10.32 -2.76
N HIS A 183 16.12 10.41 -1.63
CA HIS A 183 16.95 11.55 -1.31
C HIS A 183 18.10 11.70 -2.31
N ALA A 184 18.73 10.59 -2.73
CA ALA A 184 19.77 10.59 -3.76
C ALA A 184 19.25 11.14 -5.11
N ALA A 185 17.96 10.97 -5.39
CA ALA A 185 17.28 11.51 -6.57
C ALA A 185 16.66 12.91 -6.36
N GLY A 186 16.94 13.58 -5.23
CA GLY A 186 16.38 14.90 -4.91
C GLY A 186 14.86 14.90 -4.63
N ARG A 187 14.29 13.76 -4.25
CA ARG A 187 12.84 13.59 -4.03
C ARG A 187 12.45 13.69 -2.56
N GLU A 188 11.23 14.15 -2.33
CA GLU A 188 10.64 14.27 -0.99
C GLU A 188 10.45 12.91 -0.30
N ARG A 189 10.67 12.92 1.02
CA ARG A 189 10.51 11.78 1.91
C ARG A 189 9.09 11.20 1.87
N VAL A 190 9.01 9.87 1.94
CA VAL A 190 7.75 9.12 2.04
C VAL A 190 7.68 8.29 3.33
N THR A 191 6.45 8.00 3.76
CA THR A 191 6.17 7.07 4.86
C THR A 191 5.46 5.85 4.31
N GLY A 192 5.30 4.80 5.12
CA GLY A 192 4.62 3.59 4.65
C GLY A 192 3.18 3.84 4.16
N HIS A 193 2.48 4.81 4.74
CA HIS A 193 1.13 5.17 4.28
C HIS A 193 1.12 5.74 2.85
N CYS A 194 2.18 6.42 2.43
CA CYS A 194 2.29 7.02 1.10
C CYS A 194 2.22 5.98 -0.03
N PHE A 195 2.65 4.74 0.20
CA PHE A 195 2.57 3.64 -0.78
C PHE A 195 1.12 3.26 -1.08
N ARG A 196 0.31 3.08 -0.04
CA ARG A 196 -1.11 2.77 -0.16
C ARG A 196 -1.89 3.89 -0.85
N ILE A 197 -1.60 5.16 -0.50
CA ILE A 197 -2.17 6.33 -1.20
C ILE A 197 -1.74 6.30 -2.68
N GLY A 198 -0.45 6.09 -2.94
CA GLY A 198 0.12 6.05 -4.29
C GLY A 198 -0.53 5.02 -5.20
N GLY A 199 -0.72 3.79 -4.71
CA GLY A 199 -1.41 2.74 -5.46
C GLY A 199 -2.86 3.11 -5.77
N ALA A 200 -3.59 3.68 -4.81
CA ALA A 200 -4.97 4.12 -5.01
C ALA A 200 -5.05 5.22 -6.08
N THR A 201 -4.22 6.26 -5.94
CA THR A 201 -4.14 7.36 -6.92
C THR A 201 -3.75 6.83 -8.30
N PHE A 202 -2.79 5.90 -8.40
CA PHE A 202 -2.36 5.33 -9.67
C PHE A 202 -3.48 4.56 -10.38
N PHE A 203 -4.19 3.67 -9.68
CA PHE A 203 -5.27 2.91 -10.29
C PHE A 203 -6.47 3.79 -10.66
N PHE A 204 -6.74 4.82 -9.86
CA PHE A 204 -7.75 5.83 -10.18
C PHE A 204 -7.39 6.60 -11.46
N SER A 205 -6.17 7.12 -11.55
CA SER A 205 -5.67 7.78 -12.79
C SER A 205 -5.59 6.84 -13.99
N ALA A 206 -5.54 5.52 -13.76
CA ALA A 206 -5.63 4.51 -14.80
C ALA A 206 -7.07 4.04 -15.07
N GLU A 207 -8.08 4.79 -14.61
CA GLU A 207 -9.51 4.58 -14.85
C GLU A 207 -9.96 3.17 -14.43
N LYS A 208 -9.47 2.69 -13.29
CA LYS A 208 -10.01 1.46 -12.69
C LYS A 208 -11.28 1.80 -11.91
N PRO A 209 -12.30 0.92 -11.91
CA PRO A 209 -13.52 1.13 -11.14
C PRO A 209 -13.21 1.37 -9.66
N LEU A 210 -13.92 2.31 -9.04
CA LEU A 210 -13.69 2.70 -7.64
C LEU A 210 -13.96 1.56 -6.67
N ASP A 211 -14.98 0.76 -6.93
CA ASP A 211 -15.30 -0.43 -6.12
C ASP A 211 -14.16 -1.45 -6.18
N ASP A 212 -13.52 -1.65 -7.34
CA ASP A 212 -12.36 -2.53 -7.46
C ASP A 212 -11.14 -1.98 -6.70
N ILE A 213 -10.94 -0.66 -6.71
CA ILE A 213 -9.88 -0.01 -5.92
C ILE A 213 -10.15 -0.18 -4.43
N ARG A 214 -11.41 0.05 -4.00
CA ARG A 214 -11.87 -0.12 -2.62
C ARG A 214 -11.64 -1.55 -2.13
N ILE A 215 -12.09 -2.53 -2.91
CA ILE A 215 -11.92 -3.96 -2.62
C ILE A 215 -10.43 -4.29 -2.55
N ARG A 216 -9.63 -3.90 -3.55
CA ARG A 216 -8.18 -4.22 -3.59
C ARG A 216 -7.42 -3.70 -2.37
N GLY A 217 -7.74 -2.51 -1.89
CA GLY A 217 -7.09 -1.98 -0.69
C GLY A 217 -7.68 -2.52 0.61
N GLY A 218 -8.81 -3.22 0.59
CA GLY A 218 -9.50 -3.67 1.79
C GLY A 218 -10.05 -2.49 2.60
N TRP A 219 -10.77 -1.59 1.94
CA TRP A 219 -11.46 -0.48 2.60
C TRP A 219 -12.93 -0.81 2.83
N GLU A 220 -13.33 -0.91 4.09
CA GLU A 220 -14.75 -1.02 4.46
C GLU A 220 -15.52 0.29 4.29
N SER A 221 -14.84 1.43 4.33
CA SER A 221 -15.45 2.76 4.22
C SER A 221 -14.89 3.56 3.05
N ASP A 222 -15.53 4.69 2.77
CA ASP A 222 -15.12 5.65 1.72
C ASP A 222 -13.84 6.44 2.06
N ALA A 223 -13.06 5.99 3.05
CA ALA A 223 -11.77 6.58 3.39
C ALA A 223 -10.78 6.59 2.20
N TYR A 224 -10.95 5.69 1.22
CA TYR A 224 -10.14 5.67 0.00
C TYR A 224 -10.42 6.87 -0.92
N LEU A 225 -11.63 7.46 -0.89
CA LEU A 225 -11.97 8.66 -1.67
C LEU A 225 -11.09 9.86 -1.29
N VAL A 226 -10.68 9.93 -0.02
CA VAL A 226 -9.72 10.94 0.48
C VAL A 226 -8.37 10.82 -0.20
N TYR A 227 -7.93 9.59 -0.49
CA TYR A 227 -6.62 9.32 -1.08
C TYR A 227 -6.56 9.62 -2.57
N ILE A 228 -7.65 9.40 -3.29
CA ILE A 228 -7.74 9.70 -4.72
C ILE A 228 -8.01 11.19 -5.00
N ARG A 229 -8.15 12.03 -3.95
CA ARG A 229 -8.39 13.49 -3.99
C ARG A 229 -9.63 13.91 -4.79
N ASP A 230 -10.43 12.94 -5.17
CA ASP A 230 -11.58 13.07 -6.07
C ASP A 230 -12.80 13.66 -5.37
N SER A 231 -12.90 13.52 -4.04
CA SER A 231 -14.02 14.08 -3.27
C SER A 231 -14.16 15.59 -3.41
N TYR A 232 -13.05 16.31 -3.55
CA TYR A 232 -13.06 17.76 -3.72
C TYR A 232 -13.36 18.16 -5.17
N VAL A 233 -12.86 17.41 -6.14
CA VAL A 233 -13.15 17.63 -7.57
C VAL A 233 -14.62 17.36 -7.85
N ARG A 234 -15.17 16.23 -7.41
CA ARG A 234 -16.61 15.95 -7.54
C ARG A 234 -17.49 16.94 -6.83
N HIS A 235 -17.12 17.41 -5.64
CA HIS A 235 -17.88 18.47 -4.99
C HIS A 235 -17.80 19.78 -5.80
N ALA A 236 -16.65 20.12 -6.36
CA ALA A 236 -16.54 21.29 -7.23
C ALA A 236 -17.35 21.14 -8.53
N GLU A 237 -17.40 19.95 -9.13
CA GLU A 237 -18.22 19.66 -10.31
C GLU A 237 -19.72 19.65 -10.00
N LEU A 238 -20.13 19.00 -8.90
CA LEU A 238 -21.53 18.88 -8.49
C LEU A 238 -22.14 20.22 -8.08
N PHE A 239 -21.33 21.10 -7.47
CA PHE A 239 -21.76 22.41 -6.99
C PHE A 239 -21.25 23.58 -7.85
N GLY A 240 -20.62 23.29 -8.99
CA GLY A 240 -20.17 24.28 -9.97
C GLY A 240 -21.25 24.55 -11.02
N ASP A 241 -21.12 25.69 -11.72
CA ASP A 241 -21.95 26.05 -12.88
C ASP A 241 -23.48 25.95 -12.65
N VAL A 242 -23.94 26.37 -11.46
CA VAL A 242 -25.36 26.31 -11.08
C VAL A 242 -26.15 27.36 -11.87
N ASP A 243 -27.07 26.91 -12.71
CA ASP A 243 -28.02 27.79 -13.40
C ASP A 243 -29.08 28.33 -12.43
N ALA A 244 -28.98 29.62 -12.13
CA ALA A 244 -29.85 30.31 -11.20
C ALA A 244 -31.17 30.81 -11.82
N THR A 245 -31.35 30.70 -13.14
CA THR A 245 -32.47 31.32 -13.87
C THR A 245 -33.84 30.75 -13.50
N HIS A 246 -33.88 29.53 -12.94
CA HIS A 246 -35.10 28.83 -12.54
C HIS A 246 -35.17 28.52 -11.03
N LEU A 247 -34.28 29.09 -10.22
CA LEU A 247 -34.29 28.86 -8.78
C LEU A 247 -35.35 29.75 -8.11
N PHE A 248 -36.30 29.14 -7.41
CA PHE A 248 -37.27 29.81 -6.55
C PHE A 248 -36.60 30.21 -5.22
N TYR A 249 -35.56 31.04 -5.30
CA TYR A 249 -34.81 31.56 -4.15
C TYR A 249 -34.95 33.08 -4.05
N GLY A 250 -36.19 33.57 -4.21
CA GLY A 250 -36.62 34.95 -4.04
C GLY A 250 -37.76 35.06 -3.04
#